data_AF-A0A844MD94-F1
#
_entry.id   AF-A0A844MD94-F1
#
_cell.length_a   1.000
_cell.length_b   1.000
_cell.length_c   1.000
_cell.angle_alpha   90.00
_cell.angle_beta   90.00
_cell.angle_gamma   90.00
#
_symmetry.space_group_name_H-M   'P 1'
#
loop_
_entity.id
_entity.type
_entity.pdbx_description
1 polymer ?
#
loop_
_entity_poly.entity_id
_entity_poly.type
_entity_poly.pdbx_seq_one_letter_code
_entity_poly.pdbx_strand_id
1 'polypeptide(L)'
;MLRGCYEPWGVFRAPIPSGMKLSDCLRQFQTDGLRRNPDGTPLGDVIPSKRTSQKERAIANHPSLKPQSFLRQIVYAALPLGEGVVIDPFMGSGSTVAAAEAMGICCIGIERNLEYYEMSRAAIPKLITLETPKQQIHDLQLTLW
;
A
#
# COMPACT_ATOMS: atom_id res chain seq x y z
N MET A 1 -18.92 -12.81 12.56
CA MET A 1 -18.08 -12.30 11.45
C MET A 1 -18.53 -12.98 10.17
N LEU A 2 -18.85 -12.24 9.10
CA LEU A 2 -19.41 -12.81 7.87
C LEU A 2 -18.35 -13.65 7.15
N ARG A 3 -18.71 -14.89 6.77
CA ARG A 3 -17.79 -15.87 6.14
C ARG A 3 -17.32 -15.50 4.73
N GLY A 4 -17.85 -14.43 4.15
CA GLY A 4 -17.53 -13.95 2.80
C GLY A 4 -16.29 -13.06 2.67
N CYS A 5 -15.62 -12.72 3.78
CA CYS A 5 -14.44 -11.85 3.79
C CYS A 5 -13.12 -12.58 3.49
N TYR A 6 -13.17 -13.80 2.93
CA TYR A 6 -11.98 -14.59 2.59
C TYR A 6 -11.79 -14.59 1.07
N GLU A 7 -10.88 -13.70 0.64
CA GLU A 7 -10.17 -13.60 -0.64
C GLU A 7 -10.99 -13.54 -1.95
N PRO A 8 -11.07 -12.34 -2.57
CA PRO A 8 -11.02 -12.29 -4.02
C PRO A 8 -10.20 -11.09 -4.50
N TRP A 9 -8.88 -11.12 -4.31
CA TRP A 9 -7.98 -10.27 -5.08
C TRP A 9 -7.20 -11.18 -6.02
N GLY A 10 -7.35 -10.96 -7.32
CA GLY A 10 -6.72 -11.77 -8.35
C GLY A 10 -5.20 -11.65 -8.26
N VAL A 11 -4.58 -12.59 -7.57
CA VAL A 11 -3.13 -12.81 -7.66
C VAL A 11 -2.88 -13.39 -9.04
N PHE A 12 -2.20 -12.64 -9.90
CA PHE A 12 -1.75 -13.14 -11.20
C PHE A 12 -0.70 -14.20 -10.94
N ARG A 13 -1.09 -15.46 -11.13
CA ARG A 13 -0.25 -16.62 -10.85
C ARG A 13 0.55 -16.95 -12.11
N ALA A 14 1.85 -17.18 -11.96
CA ALA A 14 2.54 -18.03 -12.93
C ALA A 14 1.84 -19.41 -12.95
N PRO A 15 1.79 -20.12 -14.09
CA PRO A 15 1.29 -21.50 -14.11
C PRO A 15 2.00 -22.33 -13.04
N ILE A 16 1.24 -23.13 -12.28
CA ILE A 16 1.83 -24.00 -11.25
C ILE A 16 2.70 -25.04 -11.98
N PRO A 17 4.02 -25.12 -11.70
CA PRO A 17 4.89 -26.10 -12.34
C PRO A 17 4.39 -27.52 -12.07
N SER A 18 4.55 -28.41 -13.05
CA SER A 18 4.16 -29.82 -12.90
C SER A 18 4.84 -30.45 -11.68
N GLY A 19 4.06 -31.10 -10.81
CA GLY A 19 4.55 -31.72 -9.58
C GLY A 19 4.73 -30.77 -8.39
N MET A 20 4.50 -29.47 -8.54
CA MET A 20 4.61 -28.49 -7.45
C MET A 20 3.26 -28.29 -6.73
N LYS A 21 3.28 -28.27 -5.40
CA LYS A 21 2.10 -27.89 -4.61
C LYS A 21 1.86 -26.38 -4.73
N LEU A 22 0.59 -25.97 -4.68
CA LEU A 22 0.21 -24.56 -4.68
C LEU A 22 0.96 -23.76 -3.60
N SER A 23 1.02 -24.26 -2.36
CA SER A 23 1.71 -23.57 -1.26
C SER A 23 3.20 -23.31 -1.51
N ASP A 24 3.85 -24.21 -2.25
CA ASP A 24 5.27 -24.08 -2.55
C ASP A 24 5.49 -23.07 -3.69
N CYS A 25 4.58 -23.06 -4.68
CA CYS A 25 4.53 -22.05 -5.73
C CYS A 25 4.32 -20.64 -5.16
N LEU A 26 3.36 -20.45 -4.25
CA LEU A 26 3.09 -19.15 -3.61
C LEU A 26 4.31 -18.65 -2.83
N ARG A 27 4.98 -19.53 -2.08
CA ARG A 27 6.22 -19.18 -1.35
C ARG A 27 7.37 -18.83 -2.29
N GLN A 28 7.58 -19.63 -3.33
CA GLN A 28 8.68 -19.44 -4.27
C GLN A 28 8.55 -18.11 -5.03
N PHE A 29 7.35 -17.79 -5.50
CA PHE A 29 7.11 -16.60 -6.31
C PHE A 29 6.63 -15.41 -5.48
N GLN A 30 6.49 -15.58 -4.15
CA GLN A 30 5.97 -14.55 -3.23
C GLN A 30 4.63 -13.97 -3.68
N THR A 31 3.83 -14.79 -4.40
CA THR A 31 2.55 -14.41 -5.00
C THR A 31 1.44 -15.01 -4.16
N ASP A 32 1.16 -14.43 -3.01
CA ASP A 32 0.03 -14.84 -2.16
C ASP A 32 -1.06 -13.75 -2.15
N GLY A 33 -2.15 -13.98 -1.41
CA GLY A 33 -3.15 -12.96 -1.12
C GLY A 33 -2.54 -11.71 -0.46
N LEU A 34 -3.33 -10.63 -0.38
CA LEU A 34 -2.87 -9.38 0.24
C LEU A 34 -2.34 -9.64 1.66
N ARG A 35 -1.29 -8.90 2.05
CA ARG A 35 -0.63 -9.02 3.35
C ARG A 35 -1.67 -8.90 4.46
N ARG A 36 -1.60 -9.83 5.41
CA ARG A 36 -2.44 -9.83 6.63
C ARG A 36 -2.21 -8.58 7.45
N ASN A 37 -3.25 -8.18 8.18
CA ASN A 37 -3.15 -7.12 9.17
C ASN A 37 -2.04 -7.45 10.21
N PRO A 38 -1.47 -6.45 10.89
CA PRO A 38 -0.44 -6.69 11.91
C PRO A 38 -0.87 -7.64 13.04
N ASP A 39 -2.18 -7.74 13.32
CA ASP A 39 -2.76 -8.67 14.30
C ASP A 39 -2.92 -10.12 13.77
N GLY A 40 -2.44 -10.39 12.55
CA GLY A 40 -2.52 -11.70 11.89
C GLY A 40 -3.86 -12.00 11.21
N THR A 41 -4.86 -11.13 11.37
CA THR A 41 -6.16 -11.30 10.69
C THR A 41 -6.04 -11.04 9.19
N PRO A 42 -6.86 -11.70 8.36
CA PRO A 42 -6.92 -11.39 6.93
C PRO A 42 -7.30 -9.92 6.69
N LEU A 43 -6.74 -9.31 5.64
CA LEU A 43 -7.23 -8.03 5.17
C LEU A 43 -8.64 -8.21 4.57
N GLY A 44 -9.61 -7.47 5.10
CA GLY A 44 -10.99 -7.52 4.61
C GLY A 44 -11.15 -6.87 3.23
N ASP A 45 -12.19 -7.29 2.52
CA ASP A 45 -12.66 -6.71 1.26
C ASP A 45 -13.26 -5.30 1.44
N VAL A 46 -13.73 -4.98 2.66
CA VAL A 46 -14.19 -3.64 3.05
C VAL A 46 -13.15 -2.96 3.92
N ILE A 47 -12.43 -2.00 3.35
CA ILE A 47 -11.43 -1.19 4.05
C ILE A 47 -12.01 0.20 4.35
N PRO A 48 -12.27 0.55 5.62
CA PRO A 48 -12.78 1.86 5.99
C PRO A 48 -11.82 2.97 5.57
N SER A 49 -12.37 3.99 4.91
CA SER A 49 -11.63 5.15 4.44
C SER A 49 -12.41 6.44 4.71
N LYS A 50 -11.69 7.52 5.00
CA LYS A 50 -12.27 8.86 5.11
C LYS A 50 -12.00 9.62 3.82
N ARG A 51 -12.72 10.72 3.60
CA ARG A 51 -12.28 11.71 2.60
C ARG A 51 -10.93 12.28 3.02
N THR A 52 -10.11 12.64 2.04
CA THR A 52 -8.82 13.32 2.26
C THR A 52 -9.06 14.58 3.08
N SER A 53 -8.27 14.77 4.14
CA SER A 53 -8.49 15.88 5.07
C SER A 53 -8.18 17.24 4.41
N GLN A 54 -8.67 18.34 5.01
CA GLN A 54 -8.23 19.68 4.58
C GLN A 54 -6.72 19.88 4.75
N LYS A 55 -6.14 19.33 5.83
CA LYS A 55 -4.69 19.35 6.09
C LYS A 55 -3.90 18.70 4.95
N GLU A 56 -4.33 17.52 4.48
CA GLU A 56 -3.71 16.84 3.35
C GLU A 56 -3.90 17.60 2.03
N ARG A 57 -5.09 18.13 1.77
CA ARG A 57 -5.36 18.94 0.56
C ARG A 57 -4.58 20.26 0.54
N ALA A 58 -4.26 20.82 1.69
CA ALA A 58 -3.38 21.99 1.79
C ALA A 58 -1.92 21.66 1.41
N ILE A 59 -1.50 20.40 1.53
CA ILE A 59 -0.16 19.95 1.11
C ILE A 59 -0.08 19.76 -0.41
N ALA A 60 -1.10 19.14 -0.99
CA ALA A 60 -1.21 18.94 -2.43
C ALA A 60 -2.61 19.33 -2.91
N ASN A 61 -2.68 20.42 -3.66
CA ASN A 61 -3.92 20.89 -4.26
C ASN A 61 -4.26 20.08 -5.53
N HIS A 62 -4.47 18.78 -5.35
CA HIS A 62 -4.83 17.85 -6.42
C HIS A 62 -6.28 17.38 -6.24
N PRO A 63 -7.12 17.41 -7.30
CA PRO A 63 -8.56 17.17 -7.17
C PRO A 63 -8.89 15.76 -6.65
N SER A 64 -8.04 14.78 -6.91
CA SER A 64 -8.24 13.38 -6.54
C SER A 64 -7.21 12.84 -5.53
N LEU A 65 -6.54 13.72 -4.76
CA LEU A 65 -5.59 13.32 -3.71
C LEU A 65 -6.22 12.27 -2.80
N LYS A 66 -5.55 11.13 -2.61
CA LYS A 66 -6.04 10.04 -1.76
C LYS A 66 -5.55 10.20 -0.32
N PRO A 67 -6.35 9.80 0.69
CA PRO A 67 -5.96 9.96 2.09
C PRO A 67 -4.76 9.07 2.45
N GLN A 68 -3.77 9.63 3.13
CA GLN A 68 -2.59 8.90 3.60
C GLN A 68 -2.96 7.75 4.55
N SER A 69 -3.93 7.97 5.43
CA SER A 69 -4.42 6.93 6.35
C SER A 69 -4.97 5.69 5.64
N PHE A 70 -5.52 5.85 4.44
CA PHE A 70 -6.00 4.76 3.61
C PHE A 70 -4.85 4.13 2.83
N LEU A 71 -4.07 4.95 2.11
CA LEU A 71 -3.01 4.45 1.25
C LEU A 71 -1.92 3.69 2.02
N ARG A 72 -1.57 4.10 3.24
CA ARG A 72 -0.61 3.37 4.08
C ARG A 72 -1.05 1.92 4.38
N GLN A 73 -2.36 1.68 4.49
CA GLN A 73 -2.89 0.32 4.62
C GLN A 73 -2.77 -0.45 3.30
N ILE A 74 -3.05 0.20 2.17
CA ILE A 74 -3.03 -0.42 0.86
C ILE A 74 -1.62 -0.81 0.43
N VAL A 75 -0.64 0.09 0.57
CA VAL A 75 0.76 -0.20 0.19
C VAL A 75 1.37 -1.30 1.07
N TYR A 76 1.03 -1.33 2.36
CA TYR A 76 1.41 -2.44 3.26
C TYR A 76 0.79 -3.77 2.82
N ALA A 77 -0.50 -3.75 2.49
CA ALA A 77 -1.24 -4.92 2.00
C ALA A 77 -0.73 -5.45 0.67
N ALA A 78 -0.23 -4.57 -0.20
CA ALA A 78 0.20 -4.90 -1.55
C ALA A 78 1.45 -5.80 -1.62
N LEU A 79 2.18 -5.96 -0.51
CA LEU A 79 3.37 -6.82 -0.43
C LEU A 79 3.08 -7.99 0.52
N PRO A 80 2.58 -9.16 0.02
CA PRO A 80 2.15 -10.28 0.86
C PRO A 80 3.18 -10.74 1.90
N LEU A 81 4.46 -10.75 1.51
CA LEU A 81 5.59 -11.12 2.37
C LEU A 81 6.37 -9.91 2.92
N GLY A 82 5.89 -8.69 2.66
CA GLY A 82 6.58 -7.46 3.03
C GLY A 82 7.80 -7.11 2.16
N GLU A 83 8.15 -7.95 1.19
CA GLU A 83 9.24 -7.75 0.25
C GLU A 83 8.70 -7.35 -1.13
N GLY A 84 9.40 -6.43 -1.80
CA GLY A 84 9.09 -6.00 -3.17
C GLY A 84 9.07 -4.49 -3.36
N VAL A 85 8.62 -4.07 -4.55
CA VAL A 85 8.50 -2.67 -4.96
C VAL A 85 7.07 -2.40 -5.39
N VAL A 86 6.46 -1.35 -4.84
CA VAL A 86 5.14 -0.87 -5.28
C VAL A 86 5.31 0.05 -6.48
N ILE A 87 4.52 -0.14 -7.53
CA ILE A 87 4.48 0.76 -8.68
C ILE A 87 3.15 1.51 -8.72
N ASP A 88 3.21 2.84 -8.82
CA ASP A 88 2.06 3.69 -9.13
C ASP A 88 2.27 4.35 -10.50
N PRO A 89 1.68 3.81 -11.58
CA PRO A 89 1.87 4.33 -12.93
C PRO A 89 1.12 5.64 -13.20
N PHE A 90 0.29 6.10 -12.26
CA PHE A 90 -0.53 7.31 -12.37
C PHE A 90 -0.47 8.09 -11.04
N MET A 91 0.74 8.38 -10.57
CA MET A 91 0.95 8.84 -9.20
C MET A 91 0.32 10.20 -8.90
N GLY A 92 0.04 11.03 -9.92
CA GLY A 92 -0.50 12.38 -9.74
C GLY A 92 0.39 13.21 -8.83
N SER A 93 -0.17 13.66 -7.71
CA SER A 93 0.54 14.41 -6.67
C SER A 93 1.38 13.54 -5.70
N GLY A 94 1.54 12.25 -5.99
CA GLY A 94 2.48 11.38 -5.28
C GLY A 94 1.97 10.79 -3.96
N SER A 95 0.65 10.76 -3.72
CA SER A 95 0.13 10.26 -2.43
C SER A 95 0.49 8.80 -2.14
N THR A 96 0.56 7.95 -3.17
CA THR A 96 0.96 6.53 -3.02
C THR A 96 2.44 6.40 -2.68
N VAL A 97 3.30 7.16 -3.35
CA VAL A 97 4.75 7.19 -3.09
C VAL A 97 5.02 7.64 -1.66
N ALA A 98 4.37 8.73 -1.23
CA ALA A 98 4.48 9.22 0.14
C ALA A 98 4.00 8.20 1.19
N ALA A 99 2.92 7.48 0.89
CA ALA A 99 2.41 6.44 1.77
C ALA A 99 3.37 5.25 1.87
N ALA A 100 3.96 4.81 0.76
CA ALA A 100 4.93 3.74 0.74
C ALA A 100 6.21 4.12 1.49
N GLU A 101 6.75 5.31 1.24
CA GLU A 101 7.95 5.81 1.92
C GLU A 101 7.73 5.95 3.44
N ALA A 102 6.57 6.47 3.87
CA ALA A 102 6.20 6.53 5.29
C ALA A 102 6.09 5.15 5.96
N MET A 103 5.90 4.09 5.17
CA MET A 103 5.82 2.70 5.61
C MET A 103 7.15 1.94 5.45
N GLY A 104 8.22 2.60 4.99
CA GLY A 104 9.51 1.97 4.70
C GLY A 104 9.49 1.04 3.49
N ILE A 105 8.54 1.23 2.57
CA ILE A 105 8.36 0.40 1.37
C ILE A 105 8.91 1.13 0.14
N CYS A 106 9.74 0.45 -0.65
CA CYS A 106 10.21 0.97 -1.93
C CYS A 106 9.03 1.17 -2.90
N CYS A 107 8.97 2.34 -3.53
CA CYS A 107 7.93 2.66 -4.50
C CYS A 107 8.47 3.43 -5.70
N ILE A 108 7.95 3.12 -6.88
CA ILE A 108 8.22 3.83 -8.14
C ILE A 108 6.92 4.51 -8.57
N GLY A 109 6.94 5.83 -8.62
CA GLY A 109 5.83 6.63 -9.16
C GLY A 109 6.14 7.12 -10.57
N ILE A 110 5.15 7.02 -11.46
CA ILE A 110 5.21 7.54 -12.83
C ILE A 110 4.09 8.56 -13.00
N GLU A 111 4.41 9.73 -13.52
CA GLU A 111 3.44 10.77 -13.87
C GLU A 111 3.83 11.40 -15.21
N ARG A 112 2.83 11.61 -16.07
CA ARG A 112 3.02 12.18 -17.40
C ARG A 112 2.89 13.70 -17.39
N ASN A 113 2.01 14.24 -16.55
CA ASN A 113 1.80 15.67 -16.44
C ASN A 113 2.90 16.32 -15.61
N LEU A 114 3.66 17.23 -16.22
CA LEU A 114 4.79 17.90 -15.57
C LEU A 114 4.38 18.71 -14.33
N GLU A 115 3.22 19.37 -14.35
CA GLU A 115 2.73 20.16 -13.21
C GLU A 115 2.42 19.27 -12.00
N TYR A 116 1.80 18.10 -12.23
CA TYR A 116 1.55 17.12 -11.18
C TYR A 116 2.83 16.46 -10.69
N TYR A 117 3.77 16.18 -11.60
CA TYR A 117 5.08 15.69 -11.23
C TYR A 117 5.83 16.67 -10.31
N GLU A 118 5.92 17.95 -10.67
CA GLU A 118 6.58 18.96 -9.82
C GLU A 118 5.82 19.18 -8.50
N MET A 119 4.48 19.16 -8.53
CA MET A 119 3.67 19.19 -7.31
C MET A 119 4.02 18.00 -6.40
N SER A 120 4.18 16.80 -6.96
CA SER A 120 4.50 15.59 -6.19
C SER A 120 5.84 15.71 -5.47
N ARG A 121 6.85 16.30 -6.11
CA ARG A 121 8.18 16.51 -5.51
C ARG A 121 8.12 17.37 -4.24
N ALA A 122 7.23 18.36 -4.21
CA ALA A 122 7.02 19.21 -3.04
C ALA A 122 6.06 18.59 -2.01
N ALA A 123 5.09 17.79 -2.46
CA ALA A 123 4.06 17.20 -1.62
C ALA A 123 4.55 15.96 -0.86
N ILE A 124 5.29 15.07 -1.52
CA ILE A 124 5.72 13.78 -0.96
C ILE A 124 6.44 13.94 0.39
N PRO A 125 7.48 14.78 0.54
CA PRO A 125 8.16 14.99 1.82
C PRO A 125 7.22 15.40 2.95
N LYS A 126 6.24 16.24 2.65
CA LYS A 126 5.26 16.74 3.63
C LYS A 126 4.24 15.67 4.00
N LEU A 127 3.77 14.90 3.02
CA LEU A 127 2.81 13.82 3.23
C LEU A 127 3.40 12.67 4.07
N ILE A 128 4.69 12.39 3.93
CA ILE A 128 5.39 11.36 4.72
C ILE A 128 5.31 11.68 6.22
N THR A 129 5.53 12.94 6.59
CA THR A 129 5.54 13.39 8.00
C THR A 129 4.16 13.43 8.66
N LEU A 130 3.08 13.19 7.92
CA LEU A 130 1.74 13.21 8.51
C LEU A 130 1.56 12.05 9.48
N GLU A 131 1.06 12.38 10.68
CA GLU A 131 0.54 11.37 11.58
C GLU A 131 -0.81 10.86 11.08
N THR A 132 -0.99 9.53 11.10
CA THR A 132 -2.24 8.87 10.69
C THR A 132 -2.75 7.98 11.81
N PRO A 133 -4.07 7.92 12.06
CA PRO A 133 -4.64 7.19 13.20
C PRO A 133 -4.30 5.68 13.31
N LYS A 134 -3.80 5.05 12.23
CA LYS A 134 -3.39 3.64 12.19
C LYS A 134 -1.87 3.42 12.28
N GLN A 135 -1.09 4.39 12.75
CA GLN A 135 0.38 4.30 12.84
C GLN A 135 0.93 3.27 13.86
N GLN A 136 0.14 2.26 14.26
CA GLN A 136 0.60 1.10 15.05
C GLN A 136 1.22 -0.02 14.19
N ILE A 137 1.71 0.28 12.99
CA ILE A 137 2.48 -0.71 12.21
C ILE A 137 3.98 -0.62 12.55
N HIS A 138 4.47 0.54 12.98
CA HIS A 138 5.89 0.75 13.27
C HIS A 138 6.34 0.10 14.58
N ASP A 139 5.46 0.00 15.58
CA ASP A 139 5.80 -0.57 16.90
C ASP A 139 6.06 -2.10 16.87
N LEU A 140 5.73 -2.79 15.78
CA LEU A 140 5.86 -4.24 15.65
C LEU A 140 7.11 -4.68 14.86
N GLN A 141 7.81 -3.77 14.17
CA GLN A 141 9.04 -4.11 13.44
C GLN A 141 10.32 -3.94 14.28
N LEU A 142 10.26 -3.24 15.42
CA LEU A 142 11.41 -3.06 16.33
C LEU A 142 11.53 -4.15 17.41
N THR A 143 10.64 -5.15 17.43
CA THR A 143 10.60 -6.20 18.46
C THR A 143 10.88 -7.62 17.95
N LEU A 144 11.24 -7.79 16.67
CA LEU A 144 11.46 -9.13 16.08
C LEU A 144 12.84 -9.34 15.43
N TRP A 145 13.86 -8.66 15.95
CA TRP A 145 15.27 -9.04 15.77
C TRP A 145 15.94 -9.23 17.13
#